data_AF-A0A0B1SMI4-F1
#
_entry.id   AF-A0A0B1SMI4-F1
#
_cell.length_a   1.000
_cell.length_b   1.000
_cell.length_c   1.000
_cell.angle_alpha   90.00
_cell.angle_beta   90.00
_cell.angle_gamma   90.00
#
_symmetry.space_group_name_H-M   'P 1'
#
loop_
_entity.id
_entity.type
_entity.pdbx_description
1 polymer ?
#
loop_
_entity_poly.entity_id
_entity_poly.type
_entity_poly.pdbx_seq_one_letter_code
_entity_poly.pdbx_strand_id
1 'polypeptide(L)'
;MLFASRPVVSEECAPPLKPKKERIKRAKDEKEAAVVLTNRQNQDADEEISVAKELDKVRKSLRRAWKENPSVDFYSFVIDPHDFATTVENMFYVSFLVKDGRVRLSLGENGLPVLLHVSNEERERLHVEDRSIAETHQAIFSFTYDMWEEMVNAINERRAANAQSSHANSGEAT
;
A
#
# COMPACT_ATOMS: atom_id res chain seq x y z
N MET A 1 5.56 -62.63 39.56
CA MET A 1 6.69 -63.13 38.74
C MET A 1 6.08 -63.71 37.47
N LEU A 2 6.33 -63.32 36.23
CA LEU A 2 7.28 -62.45 35.54
C LEU A 2 6.53 -61.99 34.27
N PHE A 3 6.37 -60.70 34.04
CA PHE A 3 5.87 -60.21 32.76
C PHE A 3 7.04 -60.24 31.76
N ALA A 4 6.92 -61.09 30.74
CA ALA A 4 7.84 -61.12 29.60
C ALA A 4 7.53 -59.92 28.70
N SER A 5 8.38 -58.90 28.76
CA SER A 5 8.32 -57.73 27.89
C SER A 5 8.63 -58.13 26.44
N ARG A 6 7.73 -57.76 25.53
CA ARG A 6 7.93 -57.82 24.08
C ARG A 6 9.15 -56.97 23.66
N PRO A 7 9.96 -57.41 22.69
CA PRO A 7 11.02 -56.58 22.12
C PRO A 7 10.42 -55.55 21.16
N VAL A 8 10.84 -54.29 21.31
CA VAL A 8 10.51 -53.17 20.42
C VAL A 8 11.50 -53.16 19.25
N VAL A 9 10.94 -53.04 18.04
CA VAL A 9 11.61 -53.02 16.74
C VAL A 9 12.45 -51.74 16.55
N SER A 10 13.56 -51.90 15.83
CA SER A 10 14.65 -50.99 15.52
C SER A 10 14.30 -49.64 14.86
N GLU A 11 15.15 -48.63 15.15
CA GLU A 11 15.76 -47.56 14.30
C GLU A 11 15.00 -47.05 13.05
N GLU A 12 14.96 -45.76 12.66
CA GLU A 12 15.70 -44.55 13.00
C GLU A 12 15.04 -43.33 12.27
N CYS A 13 15.64 -42.14 12.40
CA CYS A 13 15.47 -40.93 11.56
C CYS A 13 14.64 -39.78 12.16
N ALA A 14 15.11 -39.26 13.29
CA ALA A 14 14.96 -37.83 13.57
C ALA A 14 16.02 -37.06 12.76
N PRO A 15 15.66 -36.05 11.95
CA PRO A 15 16.64 -35.33 11.14
C PRO A 15 17.61 -34.54 12.04
N PRO A 16 18.92 -34.54 11.75
CA PRO A 16 19.91 -33.84 12.56
C PRO A 16 19.71 -32.33 12.46
N LEU A 17 19.65 -31.67 13.60
CA LEU A 17 19.66 -30.20 13.71
C LEU A 17 20.97 -29.68 13.12
N LYS A 18 20.87 -28.97 11.98
CA LYS A 18 22.03 -28.39 11.30
C LYS A 18 22.70 -27.34 12.22
N PRO A 19 24.02 -27.39 12.42
CA PRO A 19 24.70 -26.36 13.19
C PRO A 19 24.60 -25.00 12.48
N LYS A 20 24.25 -23.95 13.24
CA LYS A 20 24.24 -22.56 12.77
C LYS A 20 25.64 -22.18 12.32
N LYS A 21 25.86 -22.10 11.01
CA LYS A 21 27.10 -21.53 10.45
C LYS A 21 27.15 -20.06 10.86
N GLU A 22 28.17 -19.70 11.62
CA GLU A 22 28.50 -18.33 11.97
C GLU A 22 28.64 -17.49 10.69
N ARG A 23 27.97 -16.33 10.67
CA ARG A 23 27.97 -15.44 9.51
C ARG A 23 29.37 -14.87 9.31
N ILE A 24 30.12 -15.42 8.36
CA ILE A 24 31.37 -14.82 7.87
C ILE A 24 31.02 -13.40 7.39
N LYS A 25 31.54 -12.39 8.10
CA LYS A 25 31.44 -10.99 7.67
C LYS A 25 32.25 -10.85 6.38
N ARG A 26 31.57 -10.68 5.25
CA ARG A 26 32.23 -10.25 4.01
C ARG A 26 32.73 -8.83 4.25
N ALA A 27 34.05 -8.62 4.17
CA ALA A 27 34.60 -7.28 4.02
C ALA A 27 34.06 -6.72 2.70
N LYS A 28 33.35 -5.60 2.76
CA LYS A 28 32.83 -4.94 1.54
C LYS A 28 33.95 -4.04 1.04
N ASP A 29 34.60 -4.50 -0.02
CA ASP A 29 35.51 -3.70 -0.84
C ASP A 29 34.82 -2.39 -1.25
N GLU A 30 35.58 -1.31 -1.12
CA GLU A 30 35.18 0.04 -1.48
C GLU A 30 35.09 0.19 -3.01
N LYS A 31 34.15 1.04 -3.44
CA LYS A 31 33.94 1.62 -4.80
C LYS A 31 32.79 1.02 -5.62
N GLU A 32 31.56 1.29 -5.18
CA GLU A 32 30.54 1.78 -6.11
C GLU A 32 30.31 3.25 -5.74
N ALA A 33 30.80 4.15 -6.60
CA ALA A 33 30.57 5.57 -6.47
C ALA A 33 29.06 5.82 -6.67
N ALA A 34 28.32 5.89 -5.58
CA ALA A 34 27.03 6.58 -5.58
C ALA A 34 27.29 7.96 -6.18
N VAL A 35 26.69 8.23 -7.34
CA VAL A 35 26.70 9.56 -7.94
C VAL A 35 26.03 10.48 -6.93
N VAL A 36 26.85 11.17 -6.14
CA VAL A 36 26.41 12.22 -5.24
C VAL A 36 25.87 13.31 -6.13
N LEU A 37 24.55 13.48 -6.15
CA LEU A 37 23.89 14.66 -6.70
C LEU A 37 24.30 15.84 -5.82
N THR A 38 25.47 16.42 -6.09
CA THR A 38 25.97 17.61 -5.40
C THR A 38 25.32 18.84 -6.03
N ASN A 39 24.09 19.14 -5.61
CA ASN A 39 23.43 20.47 -5.68
C ASN A 39 22.36 20.59 -4.56
N ARG A 40 22.72 20.11 -3.36
CA ARG A 40 21.84 19.43 -2.40
C ARG A 40 21.42 20.25 -1.16
N GLN A 41 21.24 21.57 -1.28
CA GLN A 41 20.91 22.39 -0.08
C GLN A 41 19.73 23.32 -0.28
N ASN A 42 19.56 23.91 -1.48
CA ASN A 42 18.38 24.72 -1.79
C ASN A 42 17.28 23.90 -2.49
N GLN A 43 17.65 22.90 -3.31
CA GLN A 43 16.69 22.03 -3.99
C GLN A 43 15.91 21.17 -2.98
N ASP A 44 16.60 20.60 -1.99
CA ASP A 44 15.98 19.73 -0.98
C ASP A 44 14.84 20.43 -0.21
N ALA A 45 15.00 21.71 0.14
CA ALA A 45 13.98 22.48 0.85
C ALA A 45 12.77 22.82 -0.04
N ASP A 46 13.02 23.23 -1.29
CA ASP A 46 11.94 23.54 -2.24
C ASP A 46 11.16 22.27 -2.63
N GLU A 47 11.85 21.14 -2.80
CA GLU A 47 11.26 19.83 -3.05
C GLU A 47 10.45 19.35 -1.84
N GLU A 48 10.97 19.48 -0.61
CA GLU A 48 10.24 19.13 0.60
C GLU A 48 8.95 19.95 0.75
N ILE A 49 9.02 21.26 0.49
CA ILE A 49 7.84 22.15 0.48
C ILE A 49 6.84 21.72 -0.61
N SER A 50 7.33 21.32 -1.79
CA SER A 50 6.50 20.82 -2.89
C SER A 50 5.75 19.54 -2.49
N VAL A 51 6.45 18.55 -1.94
CA VAL A 51 5.87 17.29 -1.45
C VAL A 51 4.83 17.55 -0.35
N ALA A 52 5.14 18.43 0.61
CA ALA A 52 4.20 18.78 1.68
C ALA A 52 2.90 19.39 1.14
N LYS A 53 3.01 20.22 0.08
CA LYS A 53 1.84 20.83 -0.58
C LYS A 53 1.00 19.78 -1.30
N GLU A 54 1.60 18.86 -2.04
CA GLU A 54 0.87 17.78 -2.72
C GLU A 54 0.20 16.83 -1.71
N LEU A 55 0.90 16.47 -0.63
CA LEU A 55 0.32 15.69 0.47
C LEU A 55 -0.93 16.36 1.06
N ASP A 56 -0.90 17.68 1.27
CA ASP A 56 -2.08 18.38 1.80
C ASP A 56 -3.24 18.42 0.78
N LYS A 57 -2.95 18.48 -0.53
CA LYS A 57 -4.00 18.33 -1.58
C LYS A 57 -4.63 16.94 -1.53
N VAL A 58 -3.82 15.87 -1.51
CA VAL A 58 -4.30 14.48 -1.42
C VAL A 58 -5.16 14.30 -0.16
N ARG A 59 -4.67 14.80 0.97
CA ARG A 59 -5.39 14.74 2.27
C ARG A 59 -6.73 15.48 2.22
N LYS A 60 -6.77 16.68 1.60
CA LYS A 60 -8.02 17.44 1.41
C LYS A 60 -8.99 16.71 0.49
N SER A 61 -8.49 16.07 -0.57
CA SER A 61 -9.29 15.29 -1.51
C SER A 61 -9.93 14.09 -0.83
N LEU A 62 -9.16 13.29 -0.08
CA LEU A 62 -9.68 12.14 0.69
C LEU A 62 -10.72 12.57 1.72
N ARG A 63 -10.47 13.66 2.47
CA ARG A 63 -11.46 14.19 3.42
C ARG A 63 -12.78 14.56 2.76
N ARG A 64 -12.76 15.06 1.53
CA ARG A 64 -14.00 15.35 0.79
C ARG A 64 -14.68 14.06 0.36
N ALA A 65 -13.93 13.10 -0.19
CA ALA A 65 -14.46 11.80 -0.59
C ALA A 65 -15.12 11.05 0.59
N TRP A 66 -14.52 11.09 1.79
CA TRP A 66 -15.09 10.46 2.97
C TRP A 66 -16.35 11.11 3.55
N LYS A 67 -16.70 12.34 3.13
CA LYS A 67 -17.99 12.93 3.49
C LYS A 67 -19.15 12.26 2.76
N GLU A 68 -18.89 11.70 1.59
CA GLU A 68 -19.89 11.07 0.73
C GLU A 68 -19.95 9.55 0.99
N ASN A 69 -18.79 8.91 1.16
CA ASN A 69 -18.71 7.46 1.38
C ASN A 69 -17.64 7.11 2.45
N PRO A 70 -17.91 6.27 3.46
CA PRO A 70 -16.95 5.96 4.52
C PRO A 70 -15.69 5.21 4.04
N SER A 71 -15.71 4.65 2.83
CA SER A 71 -14.57 4.03 2.17
C SER A 71 -14.34 4.61 0.78
N VAL A 72 -13.08 4.67 0.34
CA VAL A 72 -12.71 5.16 -1.00
C VAL A 72 -11.95 4.07 -1.72
N ASP A 73 -12.38 3.71 -2.93
CA ASP A 73 -11.64 2.77 -3.77
C ASP A 73 -10.24 3.31 -4.08
N PHE A 74 -9.20 2.51 -3.84
CA PHE A 74 -7.82 2.96 -3.95
C PHE A 74 -7.44 3.33 -5.39
N TYR A 75 -7.73 2.45 -6.35
CA TYR A 75 -7.35 2.67 -7.75
C TYR A 75 -8.08 3.87 -8.36
N SER A 76 -9.39 3.98 -8.11
CA SER A 76 -10.20 5.12 -8.56
C SER A 76 -9.72 6.46 -7.98
N PHE A 77 -9.02 6.42 -6.83
CA PHE A 77 -8.49 7.61 -6.19
C PHE A 77 -7.11 8.03 -6.72
N VAL A 78 -6.21 7.06 -6.95
CA VAL A 78 -4.80 7.36 -7.33
C VAL A 78 -4.58 7.45 -8.84
N ILE A 79 -5.42 6.82 -9.66
CA ILE A 79 -5.23 6.81 -11.11
C ILE A 79 -5.52 8.17 -11.72
N ASP A 80 -4.50 8.74 -12.34
CA ASP A 80 -4.64 9.79 -13.33
C ASP A 80 -4.77 9.13 -14.72
N PRO A 81 -5.85 9.42 -15.48
CA PRO A 81 -6.10 8.78 -16.77
C PRO A 81 -5.29 9.37 -17.92
N HIS A 82 -4.53 10.43 -17.69
CA HIS A 82 -3.73 11.12 -18.71
C HIS A 82 -2.23 10.91 -18.51
N ASP A 83 -1.79 10.60 -17.29
CA ASP A 83 -0.38 10.41 -16.98
C ASP A 83 -0.10 9.29 -15.95
N PHE A 84 0.70 8.30 -16.39
CA PHE A 84 1.16 7.20 -15.56
C PHE A 84 2.08 7.68 -14.42
N ALA A 85 2.97 8.63 -14.68
CA ALA A 85 3.92 9.10 -13.67
C ALA A 85 3.17 9.78 -12.51
N THR A 86 2.20 10.65 -12.83
CA THR A 86 1.28 11.24 -11.84
C THR A 86 0.53 10.18 -11.04
N THR A 87 0.11 9.07 -11.66
CA THR A 87 -0.52 7.96 -10.92
C THR A 87 0.44 7.35 -9.88
N VAL A 88 1.70 7.13 -10.26
CA VAL A 88 2.72 6.62 -9.34
C VAL A 88 3.01 7.62 -8.22
N GLU A 89 3.06 8.92 -8.52
CA GLU A 89 3.20 9.97 -7.50
C GLU A 89 2.01 9.98 -6.52
N ASN A 90 0.77 9.85 -7.03
CA ASN A 90 -0.42 9.74 -6.18
C ASN A 90 -0.34 8.54 -5.23
N MET A 91 0.10 7.38 -5.73
CA MET A 91 0.35 6.20 -4.89
C MET A 91 1.41 6.48 -3.83
N PHE A 92 2.49 7.17 -4.20
CA PHE A 92 3.55 7.57 -3.28
C PHE A 92 3.01 8.50 -2.18
N TYR A 93 2.21 9.51 -2.51
CA TYR A 93 1.60 10.40 -1.52
C TYR A 93 0.64 9.65 -0.58
N VAL A 94 -0.19 8.74 -1.09
CA VAL A 94 -1.05 7.91 -0.24
C VAL A 94 -0.23 7.03 0.70
N SER A 95 0.92 6.52 0.26
CA SER A 95 1.80 5.71 1.10
C SER A 95 2.31 6.46 2.34
N PHE A 96 2.59 7.77 2.25
CA PHE A 96 2.94 8.59 3.42
C PHE A 96 1.77 8.72 4.38
N LEU A 97 0.55 8.87 3.87
CA LEU A 97 -0.63 8.98 4.71
C LEU A 97 -0.92 7.68 5.47
N VAL A 98 -0.65 6.54 4.84
CA VAL A 98 -0.72 5.21 5.49
C VAL A 98 0.39 5.05 6.52
N LYS A 99 1.63 5.41 6.17
CA LYS A 99 2.79 5.39 7.08
C LYS A 99 2.56 6.25 8.33
N ASP A 100 1.92 7.41 8.17
CA ASP A 100 1.59 8.33 9.27
C ASP A 100 0.38 7.88 10.11
N GLY A 101 -0.25 6.73 9.78
CA GLY A 101 -1.43 6.21 10.47
C GLY A 101 -2.65 7.12 10.36
N ARG A 102 -2.71 7.98 9.33
CA ARG A 102 -3.86 8.86 9.07
C ARG A 102 -4.90 8.19 8.19
N VAL A 103 -4.47 7.19 7.43
CA VAL A 103 -5.27 6.43 6.48
C VAL A 103 -4.91 4.97 6.64
N ARG A 104 -5.90 4.09 6.55
CA ARG A 104 -5.69 2.65 6.56
C ARG A 104 -6.06 2.08 5.21
N LEU A 105 -5.20 1.21 4.69
CA LEU A 105 -5.49 0.41 3.51
C LEU A 105 -6.10 -0.92 3.97
N SER A 106 -7.22 -1.31 3.38
CA SER A 106 -7.93 -2.57 3.66
C SER A 106 -8.44 -3.19 2.36
N LEU A 107 -8.87 -4.44 2.39
CA LEU A 107 -9.67 -5.00 1.29
C LEU A 107 -11.14 -4.65 1.50
N GLY A 108 -11.80 -4.22 0.43
CA GLY A 108 -13.24 -4.05 0.35
C GLY A 108 -13.97 -5.37 0.08
N GLU A 109 -15.29 -5.31 0.00
CA GLU A 109 -16.16 -6.49 -0.24
C GLU A 109 -15.89 -7.17 -1.59
N ASN A 110 -15.45 -6.38 -2.58
CA ASN A 110 -15.06 -6.85 -3.91
C ASN A 110 -13.63 -7.41 -3.97
N GLY A 111 -12.92 -7.48 -2.84
CA GLY A 111 -11.53 -7.89 -2.77
C GLY A 111 -10.53 -6.86 -3.33
N LEU A 112 -10.98 -5.64 -3.65
CA LEU A 112 -10.11 -4.55 -4.10
C LEU A 112 -9.66 -3.68 -2.93
N PRO A 113 -8.47 -3.06 -3.01
CA PRO A 113 -7.97 -2.18 -1.97
C PRO A 113 -8.84 -0.92 -1.81
N VAL A 114 -9.15 -0.59 -0.55
CA VAL A 114 -9.91 0.61 -0.17
C VAL A 114 -9.17 1.40 0.91
N LEU A 115 -9.32 2.72 0.86
CA LEU A 115 -8.79 3.69 1.80
C LEU A 115 -9.85 4.06 2.84
N LEU A 116 -9.52 3.83 4.10
CA LEU A 116 -10.34 4.12 5.27
C LEU A 116 -9.73 5.26 6.07
N HIS A 117 -10.57 6.15 6.57
CA HIS A 117 -10.14 7.21 7.48
C HIS A 117 -9.77 6.63 8.84
N VAL A 118 -8.62 7.04 9.38
CA VAL A 118 -8.23 6.72 10.76
C VAL A 118 -8.45 7.96 11.63
N SER A 119 -9.27 7.82 12.68
CA SER A 119 -9.53 8.93 13.59
C SER A 119 -8.29 9.26 14.44
N ASN A 120 -8.22 10.48 14.98
CA ASN A 120 -7.12 10.85 15.88
C ASN A 120 -7.07 9.96 17.14
N GLU A 121 -8.24 9.57 17.66
CA GLU A 121 -8.34 8.67 18.83
C GLU A 121 -7.81 7.27 18.51
N GLU A 122 -8.20 6.72 17.36
CA GLU A 122 -7.69 5.42 16.88
C GLU A 122 -6.18 5.47 16.65
N ARG A 123 -5.68 6.54 16.02
CA ARG A 123 -4.25 6.75 15.79
C ARG A 123 -3.46 6.84 17.11
N GLU A 124 -4.02 7.48 18.14
CA GLU A 124 -3.36 7.56 19.45
C GLU A 124 -3.32 6.17 20.12
N ARG A 125 -4.41 5.40 20.06
CA ARG A 125 -4.45 4.02 20.57
C ARG A 125 -3.39 3.13 19.91
N LEU A 126 -3.28 3.21 18.58
CA LEU A 126 -2.30 2.47 17.78
C LEU A 126 -0.84 2.86 18.06
N HIS A 127 -0.59 4.05 18.62
CA HIS A 127 0.75 4.47 19.04
C HIS A 127 1.07 4.08 20.49
N VAL A 128 0.06 3.94 21.35
CA VAL A 128 0.21 3.58 22.77
C VAL A 128 0.32 2.06 22.95
N GLU A 129 -0.41 1.28 22.15
CA GLU A 129 -0.24 -0.16 22.06
C GLU A 129 0.95 -0.46 21.13
N ASP A 130 1.86 -1.32 21.61
CA ASP A 130 3.15 -1.65 21.01
C ASP A 130 3.12 -1.68 19.47
N ARG A 131 4.07 -1.00 18.81
CA ARG A 131 4.23 -1.01 17.33
C ARG A 131 4.41 -2.42 16.76
N SER A 132 4.71 -3.41 17.62
CA SER A 132 4.72 -4.84 17.27
C SER A 132 3.33 -5.46 17.08
N ILE A 133 2.27 -4.85 17.63
CA ILE A 133 0.86 -5.28 17.58
C ILE A 133 0.06 -4.47 16.56
N ALA A 134 0.52 -3.27 16.18
CA ALA A 134 0.00 -2.54 15.03
C ALA A 134 0.26 -3.38 13.78
N GLU A 135 -0.70 -4.28 13.46
CA GLU A 135 -0.74 -5.08 12.25
C GLU A 135 -0.31 -4.18 11.10
N THR A 136 0.90 -4.41 10.60
CA THR A 136 1.49 -3.54 9.59
C THR A 136 0.53 -3.49 8.41
N HIS A 137 -0.16 -2.36 8.24
CA HIS A 137 -1.10 -2.07 7.15
C HIS A 137 -0.34 -1.87 5.82
N GLN A 138 0.58 -2.79 5.53
CA GLN A 138 1.41 -2.82 4.34
C GLN A 138 0.70 -3.66 3.29
N ALA A 139 0.53 -3.10 2.10
CA ALA A 139 0.18 -3.86 0.91
C ALA A 139 1.32 -3.73 -0.09
N ILE A 140 1.71 -4.85 -0.69
CA ILE A 140 2.67 -4.91 -1.77
C ILE A 140 1.91 -5.44 -2.97
N PHE A 141 1.83 -4.66 -4.03
CA PHE A 141 1.23 -5.07 -5.29
C PHE A 141 2.08 -4.55 -6.45
N SER A 142 2.14 -5.33 -7.53
CA SER A 142 2.74 -4.91 -8.78
C SER A 142 1.83 -3.91 -9.49
N PHE A 143 2.39 -2.83 -10.01
CA PHE A 143 1.67 -1.87 -10.82
C PHE A 143 2.53 -1.53 -12.04
N THR A 144 2.07 -1.94 -13.22
CA THR A 144 2.78 -1.76 -14.49
C THR A 144 2.05 -0.76 -15.37
N TYR A 145 2.72 -0.29 -16.42
CA TYR A 145 2.11 0.60 -17.40
C TYR A 145 0.90 -0.06 -18.10
N ASP A 146 1.03 -1.33 -18.50
CA ASP A 146 -0.06 -2.08 -19.14
C ASP A 146 -1.29 -2.17 -18.22
N MET A 147 -1.07 -2.44 -16.92
CA MET A 147 -2.15 -2.45 -15.94
C MET A 147 -2.82 -1.08 -15.81
N TRP A 148 -2.04 0.00 -15.82
CA TRP A 148 -2.59 1.36 -15.79
C TRP A 148 -3.45 1.63 -17.03
N GLU A 149 -2.98 1.28 -18.23
CA GLU A 149 -3.73 1.47 -19.47
C GLU A 149 -5.07 0.71 -19.45
N GLU A 150 -5.06 -0.55 -19.00
CA GLU A 150 -6.28 -1.33 -18.81
C GLU A 150 -7.27 -0.68 -17.84
N MET A 151 -6.76 -0.19 -16.70
CA MET A 151 -7.61 0.49 -15.71
C MET A 151 -8.17 1.81 -16.22
N VAL A 152 -7.39 2.58 -16.99
CA VAL A 152 -7.86 3.83 -17.61
C VAL A 152 -8.97 3.54 -18.62
N ASN A 153 -8.82 2.50 -19.44
CA ASN A 153 -9.85 2.06 -20.37
C ASN A 153 -11.14 1.71 -19.63
N ALA A 154 -11.06 0.88 -18.58
CA ALA A 154 -12.22 0.52 -17.76
C ALA A 154 -12.91 1.74 -17.11
N ILE A 155 -12.14 2.72 -16.62
CA ILE A 155 -12.68 3.97 -16.07
C ILE A 155 -13.41 4.79 -17.15
N ASN A 156 -12.84 4.88 -18.34
CA ASN A 156 -13.42 5.64 -19.45
C ASN A 156 -14.72 5.01 -19.96
N GLU A 157 -14.77 3.68 -20.08
CA GLU A 157 -15.98 2.94 -20.42
C GLU A 157 -17.08 3.18 -19.39
N ARG A 158 -16.76 3.09 -18.09
CA ARG A 158 -17.71 3.37 -17.01
C ARG A 158 -18.24 4.80 -17.06
N ARG A 159 -17.38 5.78 -17.34
CA ARG A 159 -17.78 7.18 -17.50
C ARG A 159 -18.71 7.38 -18.69
N ALA A 160 -18.41 6.74 -19.83
CA ALA A 160 -19.26 6.79 -21.02
C ALA A 160 -20.64 6.17 -20.76
N ALA A 161 -20.70 5.02 -20.10
CA ALA A 161 -21.96 4.37 -19.73
C ALA A 161 -22.81 5.25 -18.79
N ASN A 162 -22.18 5.87 -17.79
CA ASN A 162 -22.86 6.79 -16.86
C ASN A 162 -23.39 8.06 -17.56
N ALA A 163 -22.68 8.56 -18.59
CA ALA A 163 -23.14 9.70 -19.36
C ALA A 163 -24.39 9.35 -20.20
N GLN A 164 -24.43 8.15 -20.79
CA GLN A 164 -25.58 7.69 -21.58
C GLN A 164 -26.84 7.45 -20.74
N SER A 165 -26.71 6.91 -19.53
CA SER A 165 -27.86 6.69 -18.62
C SER A 165 -28.46 8.00 -18.11
N SER A 166 -27.64 9.04 -17.92
CA SER A 166 -28.13 10.37 -17.52
C SER A 166 -28.96 11.06 -18.62
N HIS A 167 -28.68 10.77 -19.90
CA HIS A 167 -29.40 11.35 -21.03
C HIS A 167 -30.75 10.65 -21.31
N ALA A 168 -30.84 9.35 -21.01
CA ALA A 168 -32.07 8.59 -21.14
C ALA A 168 -33.13 8.98 -20.08
N ASN A 169 -32.71 9.31 -18.86
CA ASN A 169 -33.63 9.69 -17.76
C ASN A 169 -34.20 11.11 -17.86
N SER A 170 -33.71 11.96 -18.76
CA SER A 170 -34.25 13.32 -18.98
C SER A 170 -35.38 13.40 -20.02
N GLY A 171 -35.73 12.29 -20.67
CA GLY A 171 -36.71 12.25 -21.77
C GLY A 171 -38.12 11.78 -21.41
N GLU A 172 -38.39 11.39 -20.17
CA GLU A 172 -39.65 10.73 -19.76
C GLU A 172 -40.46 11.54 -18.73
N ALA A 173 -40.40 12.86 -18.82
CA ALA A 173 -41.23 13.77 -18.03
C ALA A 173 -41.88 14.84 -18.92
N THR A 174 -42.87 14.42 -19.71
CA THR A 174 -43.87 15.30 -20.33
C THR A 174 -45.22 14.62 -20.34
#